data_AF-A0A2U2ZUL0-F1
#
_entry.id   AF-A0A2U2ZUL0-F1
#
_cell.length_a   1.000
_cell.length_b   1.000
_cell.length_c   1.000
_cell.angle_alpha   90.00
_cell.angle_beta   90.00
_cell.angle_gamma   90.00
#
_symmetry.space_group_name_H-M   'P 1'
#
loop_
_entity.id
_entity.type
_entity.pdbx_description
1 polymer ?
#
loop_
_entity_poly.entity_id
_entity_poly.type
_entity_poly.pdbx_seq_one_letter_code
_entity_poly.pdbx_strand_id
1 'polypeptide(L)' 'MASPAPLTVIVTPGPAREDWCKTCKAWTRTTGDILMLTPGGVSVVGTWTACEICNDEEDDRG' A
#
# COMPACT_ATOMS: atom_id res chain seq x y z
N MET A 1 16.84 31.64 6.97
CA MET A 1 16.56 30.38 6.24
C MET A 1 15.06 30.17 6.32
N ALA A 2 14.35 30.15 5.18
CA ALA A 2 12.91 29.91 5.19
C ALA A 2 12.65 28.44 5.55
N SER A 3 11.71 28.18 6.45
CA SER A 3 11.27 26.81 6.74
C SER A 3 10.61 26.23 5.48
N PRO A 4 10.88 24.98 5.10
CA PRO A 4 10.15 24.35 4.01
C PRO A 4 8.66 24.35 4.36
N ALA A 5 7.82 24.68 3.37
CA ALA A 5 6.37 24.60 3.53
C ALA A 5 5.98 23.17 3.97
N PRO A 6 4.97 23.02 4.83
CA PRO A 6 4.51 21.70 5.26
C PRO A 6 4.11 20.86 4.04
N LEU A 7 4.64 19.64 3.94
CA LEU A 7 4.25 18.69 2.90
C LEU A 7 2.81 18.22 3.18
N THR A 8 1.88 18.57 2.31
CA THR A 8 0.56 17.93 2.28
C THR A 8 0.68 16.61 1.54
N VAL A 9 0.61 15.50 2.27
CA VAL A 9 0.60 14.15 1.69
C VAL A 9 -0.86 13.71 1.55
N ILE A 10 -1.30 13.47 0.33
CA ILE A 10 -2.61 12.88 0.04
C ILE A 10 -2.36 11.43 -0.38
N VAL A 11 -2.82 10.48 0.43
CA VAL A 11 -2.79 9.06 0.10
C VAL A 11 -4.15 8.68 -0.46
N THR A 12 -4.19 8.25 -1.72
CA THR A 12 -5.40 7.70 -2.33
C THR A 12 -5.10 6.27 -2.76
N PRO A 13 -5.74 5.26 -2.16
CA PRO A 13 -5.55 3.89 -2.60
C PRO A 13 -6.08 3.73 -4.03
N GLY A 14 -5.24 3.16 -4.90
CA GLY A 14 -5.69 2.67 -6.19
C GLY A 14 -6.60 1.44 -6.04
N PRO A 15 -7.23 0.98 -7.14
CA PRO A 15 -8.03 -0.23 -7.11
C PRO A 15 -7.17 -1.42 -6.66
N ALA A 16 -7.67 -2.14 -5.66
CA ALA A 16 -7.11 -3.42 -5.24
C ALA A 16 -7.11 -4.40 -6.42
N ARG A 17 -5.99 -5.08 -6.63
CA ARG A 17 -5.89 -6.20 -7.58
C ARG A 17 -5.56 -7.47 -6.81
N GLU A 18 -6.21 -8.57 -7.20
CA GLU A 18 -5.90 -9.90 -6.70
C GLU A 18 -4.58 -10.39 -7.29
N ASP A 19 -3.86 -11.16 -6.50
CA ASP A 19 -2.58 -11.75 -6.83
C ASP A 19 -2.46 -13.12 -6.14
N TRP A 20 -1.57 -13.96 -6.67
CA TRP A 20 -1.27 -15.27 -6.11
C TRP A 20 -0.41 -15.14 -4.85
N CYS A 21 -0.89 -15.66 -3.72
CA CYS A 21 -0.10 -15.77 -2.50
C CYS A 21 0.84 -16.98 -2.56
N LYS A 22 2.15 -16.75 -2.43
CA LYS A 22 3.14 -17.82 -2.47
C LYS A 22 3.18 -18.67 -1.20
N THR A 23 2.59 -18.19 -0.10
CA THR A 23 2.55 -18.88 1.20
C THR A 23 1.37 -19.86 1.25
N CYS A 24 0.13 -19.37 1.26
CA CYS A 24 -1.07 -20.21 1.33
C CYS A 24 -1.48 -20.83 -0.02
N LYS A 25 -0.80 -20.49 -1.13
CA LYS A 25 -1.05 -21.03 -2.47
C LYS A 25 -2.49 -20.80 -2.95
N ALA A 26 -2.99 -19.58 -2.77
CA ALA A 26 -4.32 -19.17 -3.19
C ALA A 26 -4.33 -17.75 -3.80
N TRP A 27 -5.36 -17.44 -4.57
CA TRP A 27 -5.63 -16.10 -5.13
C TRP A 27 -6.28 -15.18 -4.10
N THR A 28 -5.54 -14.97 -3.02
CA THR A 28 -5.99 -14.29 -1.79
C THR A 28 -5.00 -13.22 -1.37
N ARG A 29 -4.10 -12.80 -2.27
CA ARG A 29 -3.23 -11.67 -2.02
C ARG A 29 -3.86 -10.45 -2.67
N THR A 30 -4.18 -9.44 -1.88
CA THR A 30 -4.52 -8.11 -2.37
C THR A 30 -3.25 -7.28 -2.52
N THR A 31 -3.10 -6.56 -3.63
CA THR A 31 -2.00 -5.61 -3.82
C THR A 31 -2.50 -4.30 -4.43
N GLY A 32 -1.77 -3.21 -4.15
CA GLY A 32 -2.04 -1.91 -4.73
C GLY A 32 -0.80 -1.03 -4.72
N ASP A 33 -0.83 0.04 -5.51
CA ASP A 33 0.26 1.02 -5.58
C ASP A 33 -0.05 2.22 -4.68
N ILE A 34 0.98 2.78 -4.07
CA ILE A 34 0.95 4.01 -3.28
C ILE A 34 1.35 5.15 -4.19
N LEU A 35 0.41 6.07 -4.41
CA LEU A 35 0.60 7.21 -5.28
C LEU A 35 0.89 8.47 -4.45
N MET A 36 1.89 9.24 -4.86
CA MET A 36 2.20 10.56 -4.32
C MET A 36 1.82 11.62 -5.35
N LEU A 37 0.97 12.56 -4.94
CA LEU A 37 0.63 13.74 -5.74
C LEU A 37 1.47 14.93 -5.29
N THR A 38 2.14 15.60 -6.24
CA THR A 38 2.92 16.83 -6.04
C THR A 38 2.53 17.87 -7.08
N PRO A 39 2.96 19.15 -6.94
CA PRO A 39 2.80 20.13 -8.02
C PRO A 39 3.45 19.72 -9.35
N GLY A 40 4.44 18.81 -9.33
CA GLY A 40 5.09 18.26 -10.52
C GLY A 40 4.33 17.08 -11.16
N GLY A 41 3.23 16.61 -10.56
CA GLY A 41 2.42 15.50 -11.04
C GLY A 41 2.30 14.34 -10.06
N VAL A 42 1.83 13.19 -10.57
CA VAL A 42 1.62 11.95 -9.81
C VAL A 42 2.79 11.00 -10.04
N SER A 43 3.31 10.40 -8.97
CA SER A 43 4.33 9.35 -9.02
C SER A 43 3.93 8.13 -8.17
N VAL A 44 4.40 6.95 -8.55
CA VAL A 44 4.33 5.75 -7.72
C VAL A 44 5.50 5.78 -6.74
N VAL A 45 5.23 5.70 -5.45
CA VAL A 45 6.27 5.73 -4.39
C VAL A 45 6.41 4.41 -3.65
N GLY A 46 5.53 3.45 -3.92
CA GLY A 46 5.61 2.11 -3.37
C GLY A 46 4.48 1.21 -3.85
N THR A 47 4.59 -0.07 -3.52
CA THR A 47 3.54 -1.08 -3.72
C THR A 47 3.35 -1.79 -2.39
N TRP A 48 2.10 -2.00 -2.00
CA TRP A 48 1.74 -2.76 -0.81
C TRP A 48 1.07 -4.07 -1.22
N THR A 49 1.22 -5.08 -0.37
CA THR A 49 0.54 -6.37 -0.50
C THR A 49 0.04 -6.83 0.86
N ALA A 50 -1.15 -7.39 0.93
CA ALA A 50 -1.69 -8.08 2.09
C ALA A 50 -2.32 -9.40 1.64
N CYS A 51 -2.36 -10.41 2.50
CA CYS A 51 -3.06 -11.65 2.23
C CYS A 51 -3.90 -12.01 3.44
N GLU A 52 -5.22 -11.97 3.33
CA GLU A 52 -6.14 -12.14 4.46
C GLU A 52 -5.92 -13.48 5.18
N ILE A 53 -5.62 -14.55 4.44
CA ILE A 53 -5.39 -15.89 5.03
C ILE A 53 -4.10 -15.94 5.85
N CYS A 54 -3.04 -15.27 5.38
CA CYS A 54 -1.74 -15.32 6.06
C CYS A 54 -1.63 -14.25 7.15
N ASN A 55 -2.40 -13.17 7.05
CA ASN A 55 -2.39 -12.06 7.98
C ASN A 55 -3.16 -12.34 9.27
N ASP A 56 -4.08 -13.33 9.26
CA ASP A 56 -4.82 -13.79 10.44
C ASP A 56 -3.91 -14.34 11.56
N GLU A 57 -2.62 -14.64 11.30
CA GLU A 57 -1.71 -15.17 12.33
C GLU A 57 -1.00 -14.09 13.19
N GLU A 58 -1.03 -12.80 12.82
CA GLU A 58 -0.31 -11.75 13.57
C GLU A 58 -1.15 -10.99 14.62
N ASP A 59 -2.48 -10.97 14.52
CA ASP A 59 -3.33 -10.16 15.42
C ASP A 59 -3.67 -10.82 16.79
N ASP A 60 -3.34 -12.10 17.00
CA ASP A 60 -3.62 -12.83 18.25
C ASP A 60 -2.44 -12.84 19.28
N ARG A 61 -1.42 -11.99 19.08
CA ARG A 61 -0.31 -11.81 20.05
C ARG A 61 -0.22 -10.38 20.61
N GLY A 62 -1.34 -9.86 21.09
CA GLY A 62 -1.43 -8.65 21.92
C GLY A 62 -1.86 -8.96 23.35
#